data_AF-A0A7C2G892-F1
#
_entry.id   AF-A0A7C2G892-F1
#
_cell.length_a   1.000
_cell.length_b   1.000
_cell.length_c   1.000
_cell.angle_alpha   90.00
_cell.angle_beta   90.00
_cell.angle_gamma   90.00
#
_symmetry.space_group_name_H-M   'P 1'
#
loop_
_entity.id
_entity.type
_entity.pdbx_description
1 polymer ?
#
loop_
_entity_poly.entity_id
_entity_poly.type
_entity_poly.pdbx_seq_one_letter_code
_entity_poly.pdbx_strand_id
1 'polypeptide(L)'
;MSRRLLGGVECLARRLGIDPHQYWHLLRVSLVLDFRRQSALSTGQDMRSPLVMTCVVYGIFSLLFALFTFRTLELFHYSLIFLSYSMLMIAFIVLSEFGATIVSPEDYEILGHRPIGSRTYFAAKLSNLLFYVLLIGSALNVFPALLGAFSDSDERAFPFVYFPVALLACLFSAMLVVLLYGALLRVINYERFKDVLVYVQIVFSFLLVFGYQVILRAMPYWEQRAHDESRRVLLLAPPGWFAGLVQIGLGQWERDYVLWAGWGMLMTGVLVGAGLRSFSLEYSWHLARLRAATAERRRARSLFRRRIARAFERIWARGPEARAAFYFVRRMLRRDRTLKLRLYPALGFPIAFIVLGIMEKSLSDPFLPSKRFPSATFFTALVGPMLVMNFQALLPYSQEHAAAWLFRVAPVRDLVRFFAGIRRAFLVSLILPLFLLLGIALSMFWAPTHAFLHAAFGFAFSYLFLGIAFLFYRGGFPFSQEPAKMTQTRQVAFAFLSMPLLGAFLALLYVLYKRPGWLIVALGLLLLLGWVVNRAADHRAARATQRQQELEGGPFEWLEESS
;
A
#
# COMPACT_ATOMS: atom_id res chain seq x y z
N MET A 1 -29.92 16.14 -14.39
CA MET A 1 -30.68 16.19 -13.12
C MET A 1 -31.81 17.20 -13.28
N SER A 2 -33.08 16.85 -13.06
CA SER A 2 -34.20 17.77 -13.32
C SER A 2 -34.17 18.96 -12.35
N ARG A 3 -34.50 20.17 -12.83
CA ARG A 3 -34.52 21.41 -12.02
C ARG A 3 -35.38 21.29 -10.74
N ARG A 4 -36.36 20.38 -10.73
CA ARG A 4 -37.22 20.10 -9.57
C ARG A 4 -36.50 19.33 -8.45
N LEU A 5 -35.65 18.37 -8.80
CA LEU A 5 -34.84 17.63 -7.82
C LEU A 5 -33.79 18.54 -7.17
N LEU A 6 -33.18 19.44 -7.95
CA LEU A 6 -32.24 20.45 -7.46
C LEU A 6 -32.92 21.40 -6.46
N GLY A 7 -34.11 21.93 -6.78
CA GLY A 7 -34.86 22.80 -5.88
C GLY A 7 -35.26 22.12 -4.55
N GLY A 8 -35.61 20.83 -4.58
CA GLY A 8 -35.89 20.06 -3.37
C GLY A 8 -34.67 19.88 -2.46
N VAL A 9 -33.51 19.57 -3.05
CA VAL A 9 -32.24 19.46 -2.32
C VAL A 9 -31.80 20.81 -1.75
N GLU A 10 -31.99 21.90 -2.50
CA GLU A 10 -31.68 23.26 -2.04
C GLU A 10 -32.56 23.70 -0.85
N CYS A 11 -33.85 23.33 -0.86
CA CYS A 11 -34.75 23.58 0.25
C CYS A 11 -34.33 22.81 1.52
N LEU A 12 -33.96 21.53 1.37
CA LEU A 12 -33.45 20.70 2.46
C LEU A 12 -32.12 21.25 3.00
N ALA A 13 -31.21 21.68 2.12
CA ALA A 13 -29.94 22.27 2.48
C ALA A 13 -30.11 23.55 3.32
N ARG A 14 -31.02 24.44 2.90
CA ARG A 14 -31.32 25.67 3.67
C ARG A 14 -31.88 25.35 5.05
N ARG A 15 -32.75 24.34 5.19
CA ARG A 15 -33.26 23.88 6.50
C ARG A 15 -32.18 23.34 7.43
N LEU A 16 -31.10 22.79 6.87
CA LEU A 16 -29.92 22.31 7.61
C LEU A 16 -28.92 23.44 7.93
N GLY A 17 -29.17 24.67 7.46
CA GLY A 17 -28.26 25.80 7.61
C GLY A 17 -27.04 25.72 6.68
N ILE A 18 -27.20 25.08 5.51
CA ILE A 18 -26.20 24.99 4.45
C ILE A 18 -26.53 26.06 3.40
N ASP A 19 -25.54 26.87 3.04
CA ASP A 19 -25.65 27.80 1.90
C ASP A 19 -25.49 27.01 0.59
N PRO A 20 -26.54 26.90 -0.25
CA PRO A 20 -26.49 26.09 -1.46
C PRO A 20 -25.48 26.60 -2.50
N HIS A 21 -25.30 27.92 -2.60
CA HIS A 21 -24.40 28.49 -3.61
C HIS A 21 -22.94 28.21 -3.24
N GLN A 22 -22.57 28.46 -1.99
CA GLN A 22 -21.24 28.12 -1.48
C GLN A 22 -20.97 26.61 -1.56
N TYR A 23 -21.95 25.78 -1.23
CA TYR A 23 -21.85 24.32 -1.30
C TYR A 23 -21.48 23.82 -2.70
N TRP A 24 -22.18 24.27 -3.74
CA TRP A 24 -21.92 23.82 -5.11
C TRP A 24 -20.54 24.25 -5.62
N HIS A 25 -20.10 25.46 -5.27
CA HIS A 25 -18.75 25.92 -5.62
C HIS A 25 -17.68 25.08 -4.92
N LEU A 26 -17.81 24.85 -3.61
CA LEU A 26 -16.86 24.04 -2.85
C LEU A 26 -16.82 22.59 -3.35
N LEU A 27 -17.97 22.00 -3.66
CA LEU A 27 -18.05 20.63 -4.18
C LEU A 27 -17.40 20.55 -5.57
N ARG A 28 -17.70 21.50 -6.47
CA ARG A 28 -17.11 21.55 -7.80
C ARG A 28 -15.60 21.72 -7.74
N VAL A 29 -15.10 22.64 -6.91
CA VAL A 29 -13.67 22.85 -6.72
C VAL A 29 -13.01 21.61 -6.13
N SER A 30 -13.61 20.96 -5.13
CA SER A 30 -13.07 19.74 -4.52
C SER A 30 -12.94 18.62 -5.55
N LEU A 31 -14.00 18.36 -6.33
CA LEU A 31 -13.97 17.37 -7.41
C LEU A 31 -12.89 17.72 -8.45
N VAL A 32 -12.85 18.97 -8.93
CA VAL A 32 -11.85 19.39 -9.93
C VAL A 32 -10.43 19.24 -9.41
N LEU A 33 -10.15 19.62 -8.16
CA LEU A 33 -8.85 19.46 -7.53
C LEU A 33 -8.46 17.99 -7.40
N ASP A 34 -9.38 17.12 -7.00
CA ASP A 34 -9.10 15.69 -6.89
C ASP A 34 -8.85 15.06 -8.27
N PHE A 35 -9.68 15.39 -9.28
CA PHE A 35 -9.49 14.94 -10.67
C PHE A 35 -8.17 15.46 -11.26
N ARG A 36 -7.79 16.70 -10.97
CA ARG A 36 -6.53 17.32 -11.43
C ARG A 36 -5.31 16.83 -10.66
N ARG A 37 -5.41 16.55 -9.36
CA ARG A 37 -4.30 16.01 -8.57
C ARG A 37 -3.99 14.58 -9.01
N GLN A 38 -5.01 13.81 -9.37
CA GLN A 38 -4.81 12.53 -10.05
C GLN A 38 -4.23 12.69 -11.47
N SER A 39 -4.50 13.82 -12.15
CA SER A 39 -3.98 14.13 -13.50
C SER A 39 -2.59 14.77 -13.51
N ALA A 40 -2.16 15.48 -12.46
CA ALA A 40 -0.80 15.99 -12.29
C ALA A 40 0.19 14.83 -12.13
N LEU A 41 -0.31 13.67 -11.68
CA LEU A 41 0.44 12.43 -11.77
C LEU A 41 0.52 11.88 -13.21
N SER A 42 -0.29 12.28 -14.20
CA SER A 42 -0.25 11.77 -15.60
C SER A 42 0.01 12.89 -16.61
N THR A 43 1.24 12.99 -17.10
CA THR A 43 1.58 13.97 -18.14
C THR A 43 1.35 13.41 -19.55
N GLY A 44 0.68 14.20 -20.40
CA GLY A 44 1.01 14.34 -21.82
C GLY A 44 0.28 13.49 -22.85
N GLN A 45 -0.61 12.58 -22.45
CA GLN A 45 -1.51 11.89 -23.39
C GLN A 45 -2.95 12.19 -23.00
N ASP A 46 -3.83 12.38 -23.99
CA ASP A 46 -5.30 12.49 -23.86
C ASP A 46 -5.89 11.20 -23.26
N MET A 47 -5.52 10.90 -22.02
CA MET A 47 -5.97 9.73 -21.32
C MET A 47 -7.16 10.14 -20.46
N ARG A 48 -8.22 9.33 -20.57
CA ARG A 48 -9.47 9.43 -19.79
C ARG A 48 -9.19 9.70 -18.31
N SER A 49 -10.11 10.39 -17.64
CA SER A 49 -9.92 10.84 -16.25
C SER A 49 -9.36 9.72 -15.35
N PRO A 50 -8.32 9.97 -14.53
CA PRO A 50 -7.65 8.93 -13.74
C PRO A 50 -8.58 8.11 -12.85
N LEU A 51 -9.63 8.74 -12.31
CA LEU A 51 -10.68 8.06 -11.55
C LEU A 51 -11.47 7.07 -12.41
N VAL A 52 -11.72 7.36 -13.69
CA VAL A 52 -12.33 6.39 -14.61
C VAL A 52 -11.38 5.21 -14.81
N MET A 53 -10.08 5.45 -14.94
CA MET A 53 -9.10 4.36 -15.03
C MET A 53 -9.09 3.50 -13.76
N THR A 54 -9.14 4.11 -12.57
CA THR A 54 -9.26 3.39 -11.30
C THR A 54 -10.55 2.55 -11.25
N CYS A 55 -11.68 3.12 -11.69
CA CYS A 55 -12.96 2.38 -11.76
C CYS A 55 -12.90 1.22 -12.75
N VAL A 56 -12.26 1.41 -13.91
CA VAL A 56 -12.06 0.34 -14.90
C VAL A 56 -11.18 -0.77 -14.34
N VAL A 57 -10.06 -0.42 -13.69
CA VAL A 57 -9.15 -1.40 -13.09
C VAL A 57 -9.85 -2.19 -12.00
N TYR A 58 -10.55 -1.53 -11.07
CA TYR A 58 -11.30 -2.20 -10.01
C TYR A 58 -12.47 -3.02 -10.55
N GLY A 59 -13.15 -2.53 -11.60
CA GLY A 59 -14.19 -3.28 -12.31
C GLY A 59 -13.64 -4.56 -12.96
N ILE A 60 -12.48 -4.48 -13.64
CA ILE A 60 -11.82 -5.65 -14.24
C ILE A 60 -11.41 -6.66 -13.16
N PHE A 61 -10.79 -6.22 -12.06
CA PHE A 61 -10.43 -7.12 -10.97
C PHE A 61 -11.65 -7.79 -10.35
N SER A 62 -12.73 -7.02 -10.15
CA SER A 62 -13.99 -7.55 -9.64
C SER A 62 -14.64 -8.55 -10.61
N LEU A 63 -14.63 -8.27 -11.91
CA LEU A 63 -15.11 -9.17 -12.95
C LEU A 63 -14.33 -10.48 -12.96
N LEU A 64 -13.00 -10.42 -13.05
CA LEU A 64 -12.16 -11.62 -13.05
C LEU A 64 -12.41 -12.44 -11.78
N PHE A 65 -12.48 -11.77 -10.64
CA PHE A 65 -12.68 -12.44 -9.38
C PHE A 65 -14.08 -13.09 -9.28
N ALA A 66 -15.13 -12.43 -9.78
CA ALA A 66 -16.48 -12.98 -9.87
C ALA A 66 -16.58 -14.18 -10.83
N LEU A 67 -15.88 -14.14 -11.97
CA LEU A 67 -15.83 -15.26 -12.92
C LEU A 67 -15.21 -16.53 -12.31
N PHE A 68 -14.28 -16.42 -11.38
CA PHE A 68 -13.70 -17.57 -10.68
C PHE A 68 -14.61 -18.16 -9.59
N THR A 69 -15.60 -17.41 -9.10
CA THR A 69 -16.34 -17.75 -7.88
C THR A 69 -17.83 -18.00 -8.07
N PHE A 70 -18.45 -17.46 -9.12
CA PHE A 70 -19.91 -17.46 -9.27
C PHE A 70 -20.56 -18.85 -9.40
N ARG A 71 -19.80 -19.88 -9.80
CA ARG A 71 -20.26 -21.28 -9.89
C ARG A 71 -19.70 -22.20 -8.81
N THR A 72 -18.75 -21.71 -8.01
CA THR A 72 -18.03 -22.55 -7.05
C THR A 72 -18.51 -22.35 -5.62
N LEU A 73 -19.21 -21.25 -5.35
CA LEU A 73 -19.60 -20.87 -4.00
C LEU A 73 -21.12 -20.78 -3.86
N GLU A 74 -21.63 -21.24 -2.72
CA GLU A 74 -22.99 -20.94 -2.28
C GLU A 74 -23.22 -19.43 -2.17
N LEU A 75 -24.47 -19.01 -2.38
CA LEU A 75 -24.85 -17.61 -2.52
C LEU A 75 -24.51 -16.75 -1.28
N PHE A 76 -24.54 -17.33 -0.07
CA PHE A 76 -24.11 -16.66 1.16
C PHE A 76 -22.60 -16.39 1.17
N HIS A 77 -21.79 -17.42 0.88
CA HIS A 77 -20.33 -17.31 0.85
C HIS A 77 -19.87 -16.37 -0.28
N TYR A 78 -20.53 -16.44 -1.43
CA TYR A 78 -20.32 -15.51 -2.55
C TYR A 78 -20.56 -14.06 -2.10
N SER A 79 -21.74 -13.77 -1.53
CA SER A 79 -22.09 -12.44 -1.04
C SER A 79 -21.13 -11.96 0.05
N LEU A 80 -20.80 -12.82 1.01
CA LEU A 80 -19.90 -12.52 2.12
C LEU A 80 -18.51 -12.10 1.62
N ILE A 81 -17.96 -12.81 0.63
CA ILE A 81 -16.62 -12.53 0.12
C ILE A 81 -16.59 -11.20 -0.65
N PHE A 82 -17.56 -10.95 -1.54
CA PHE A 82 -17.58 -9.70 -2.30
C PHE A 82 -17.92 -8.49 -1.42
N LEU A 83 -18.78 -8.64 -0.42
CA LEU A 83 -19.04 -7.61 0.58
C LEU A 83 -17.79 -7.35 1.43
N SER A 84 -17.08 -8.39 1.87
CA SER A 84 -15.81 -8.25 2.61
C SER A 84 -14.77 -7.51 1.78
N TYR A 85 -14.59 -7.91 0.53
CA TYR A 85 -13.65 -7.30 -0.41
C TYR A 85 -13.98 -5.83 -0.65
N SER A 86 -15.24 -5.52 -0.98
CA SER A 86 -15.66 -4.13 -1.26
C SER A 86 -15.57 -3.25 -0.02
N MET A 87 -15.98 -3.73 1.15
CA MET A 87 -15.85 -3.00 2.41
C MET A 87 -14.39 -2.70 2.75
N LEU A 88 -13.49 -3.69 2.64
CA LEU A 88 -12.06 -3.49 2.92
C LEU A 88 -11.41 -2.56 1.89
N MET A 89 -11.75 -2.68 0.61
CA MET A 89 -11.25 -1.79 -0.44
C MET A 89 -11.70 -0.35 -0.23
N ILE A 90 -12.98 -0.12 0.07
CA ILE A 90 -13.48 1.22 0.38
C ILE A 90 -12.82 1.76 1.65
N ALA A 91 -12.67 0.94 2.70
CA ALA A 91 -11.95 1.36 3.91
C ALA A 91 -10.52 1.82 3.59
N PHE A 92 -9.80 1.05 2.78
CA PHE A 92 -8.44 1.36 2.39
C PHE A 92 -8.35 2.61 1.51
N ILE A 93 -9.24 2.76 0.53
CA ILE A 93 -9.29 3.94 -0.35
C ILE A 93 -9.58 5.19 0.46
N VAL A 94 -10.62 5.14 1.30
CA VAL A 94 -10.94 6.25 2.20
C VAL A 94 -9.73 6.54 3.07
N LEU A 95 -9.12 5.54 3.74
CA LEU A 95 -7.91 5.74 4.54
C LEU A 95 -6.72 6.33 3.76
N SER A 96 -6.56 5.96 2.49
CA SER A 96 -5.49 6.42 1.60
C SER A 96 -5.67 7.88 1.16
N GLU A 97 -6.90 8.24 0.83
CA GLU A 97 -7.25 9.57 0.29
C GLU A 97 -7.64 10.57 1.40
N PHE A 98 -8.03 10.10 2.60
CA PHE A 98 -8.55 10.95 3.68
C PHE A 98 -7.57 12.04 4.12
N GLY A 99 -6.28 11.67 4.28
CA GLY A 99 -5.23 12.59 4.74
C GLY A 99 -4.93 13.74 3.77
N ALA A 100 -5.35 13.61 2.51
CA ALA A 100 -5.15 14.58 1.45
C ALA A 100 -6.42 15.38 1.11
N THR A 101 -7.62 14.79 1.29
CA THR A 101 -8.86 15.34 0.71
C THR A 101 -9.91 15.80 1.73
N ILE A 102 -9.98 15.22 2.93
CA ILE A 102 -11.13 15.47 3.85
C ILE A 102 -10.77 16.48 4.95
N VAL A 103 -9.55 16.43 5.49
CA VAL A 103 -9.07 17.41 6.49
C VAL A 103 -7.61 17.76 6.22
N SER A 104 -7.40 18.59 5.20
CA SER A 104 -6.13 19.24 4.95
C SER A 104 -6.06 20.47 5.88
N PRO A 105 -5.02 20.64 6.72
CA PRO A 105 -4.85 21.86 7.50
C PRO A 105 -4.62 23.09 6.62
N GLU A 106 -4.20 22.89 5.36
CA GLU A 106 -4.02 23.95 4.36
C GLU A 106 -5.39 24.53 3.95
N ASP A 107 -6.46 23.72 3.96
CA ASP A 107 -7.82 24.18 3.67
C ASP A 107 -8.25 25.23 4.72
N TYR A 108 -7.80 25.10 5.98
CA TYR A 108 -8.07 26.10 7.02
C TYR A 108 -7.24 27.38 6.83
N GLU A 109 -5.98 27.26 6.41
CA GLU A 109 -5.13 28.43 6.13
C GLU A 109 -5.72 29.30 5.00
N ILE A 110 -6.37 28.68 4.00
CA ILE A 110 -6.96 29.36 2.83
C ILE A 110 -8.42 29.76 3.05
N LEU A 111 -9.26 28.88 3.61
CA LEU A 111 -10.71 29.11 3.74
C LEU A 111 -11.10 29.62 5.12
N GLY A 112 -10.24 29.51 6.13
CA GLY A 112 -10.56 29.86 7.52
C GLY A 112 -10.83 31.36 7.72
N HIS A 113 -10.33 32.21 6.84
CA HIS A 113 -10.58 33.66 6.85
C HIS A 113 -11.78 34.08 5.98
N ARG A 114 -12.47 33.13 5.33
CA ARG A 114 -13.65 33.38 4.48
C ARG A 114 -14.93 33.13 5.29
N PRO A 115 -16.04 33.84 4.98
CA PRO A 115 -17.34 33.67 5.66
C PRO A 115 -18.06 32.40 5.18
N ILE A 116 -17.40 31.24 5.30
CA ILE A 116 -17.94 29.93 4.94
C ILE A 116 -18.41 29.26 6.22
N GLY A 117 -19.71 28.95 6.27
CA GLY A 117 -20.28 28.21 7.39
C GLY A 117 -19.70 26.80 7.50
N SER A 118 -19.39 26.37 8.72
CA SER A 118 -18.86 25.03 9.03
C SER A 118 -19.72 23.91 8.46
N ARG A 119 -21.05 24.10 8.50
CA ARG A 119 -22.04 23.15 7.96
C ARG A 119 -21.94 23.03 6.44
N THR A 120 -21.73 24.15 5.75
CA THR A 120 -21.57 24.19 4.29
C THR A 120 -20.29 23.51 3.83
N TYR A 121 -19.17 23.84 4.48
CA TYR A 121 -17.89 23.19 4.20
C TYR A 121 -17.96 21.68 4.43
N PHE A 122 -18.55 21.27 5.55
CA PHE A 122 -18.73 19.87 5.87
C PHE A 122 -19.61 19.13 4.86
N ALA A 123 -20.77 19.69 4.53
CA ALA A 123 -21.68 19.09 3.55
C ALA A 123 -20.98 18.88 2.19
N ALA A 124 -20.18 19.84 1.75
CA ALA A 124 -19.41 19.73 0.51
C ALA A 124 -18.39 18.58 0.57
N LYS A 125 -17.61 18.47 1.65
CA LYS A 125 -16.63 17.39 1.83
C LYS A 125 -17.27 16.01 1.98
N LEU A 126 -18.35 15.91 2.74
CA LEU A 126 -19.10 14.66 2.90
C LEU A 126 -19.70 14.21 1.57
N SER A 127 -20.26 15.14 0.79
CA SER A 127 -20.83 14.84 -0.53
C SER A 127 -19.76 14.42 -1.53
N ASN A 128 -18.58 15.04 -1.47
CA ASN A 128 -17.41 14.61 -2.24
C ASN A 128 -17.04 13.17 -1.89
N LEU A 129 -16.90 12.84 -0.60
CA LEU A 129 -16.62 11.48 -0.14
C LEU A 129 -17.70 10.48 -0.61
N LEU A 130 -18.98 10.81 -0.42
CA LEU A 130 -20.10 9.96 -0.84
C LEU A 130 -20.09 9.72 -2.34
N PHE A 131 -19.77 10.72 -3.14
CA PHE A 131 -19.60 10.55 -4.59
C PHE A 131 -18.54 9.50 -4.93
N TYR A 132 -17.37 9.54 -4.29
CA TYR A 132 -16.33 8.52 -4.50
C TYR A 132 -16.74 7.14 -4.01
N VAL A 133 -17.37 7.04 -2.84
CA VAL A 133 -17.83 5.77 -2.26
C VAL A 133 -18.87 5.13 -3.16
N LEU A 134 -19.82 5.91 -3.69
CA LEU A 134 -20.83 5.41 -4.62
C LEU A 134 -20.20 4.99 -5.95
N LEU A 135 -19.32 5.80 -6.52
CA LEU A 135 -18.73 5.50 -7.83
C LEU A 135 -17.82 4.27 -7.78
N ILE A 136 -16.89 4.23 -6.81
CA ILE A 136 -15.96 3.11 -6.67
C ILE A 136 -16.67 1.88 -6.11
N GLY A 137 -17.59 2.06 -5.15
CA GLY A 137 -18.42 0.98 -4.63
C GLY A 137 -19.27 0.33 -5.72
N SER A 138 -19.79 1.11 -6.66
CA SER A 138 -20.47 0.59 -7.85
C SER A 138 -19.51 -0.20 -8.74
N ALA A 139 -18.35 0.36 -9.07
CA ALA A 139 -17.35 -0.33 -9.90
C ALA A 139 -16.92 -1.68 -9.32
N LEU A 140 -16.78 -1.78 -7.99
CA LEU A 140 -16.43 -3.01 -7.29
C LEU A 140 -17.58 -4.04 -7.25
N ASN A 141 -18.84 -3.62 -7.33
CA ASN A 141 -19.99 -4.50 -7.06
C ASN A 141 -20.94 -4.73 -8.26
N VAL A 142 -20.81 -3.98 -9.36
CA VAL A 142 -21.63 -4.21 -10.57
C VAL A 142 -21.43 -5.62 -11.13
N PHE A 143 -20.19 -6.07 -11.32
CA PHE A 143 -19.93 -7.40 -11.89
C PHE A 143 -20.33 -8.56 -10.97
N PRO A 144 -20.05 -8.52 -9.65
CA PRO A 144 -20.54 -9.53 -8.73
C PRO A 144 -22.07 -9.59 -8.65
N ALA A 145 -22.74 -8.42 -8.70
CA ALA A 145 -24.20 -8.37 -8.74
C ALA A 145 -24.75 -9.09 -9.99
N LEU A 146 -24.17 -8.81 -11.16
CA LEU A 146 -24.59 -9.41 -12.43
C LEU A 146 -24.27 -10.90 -12.51
N LEU A 147 -23.07 -11.33 -12.10
CA LEU A 147 -22.63 -12.72 -12.20
C LEU A 147 -23.26 -13.63 -11.14
N GLY A 148 -23.60 -13.10 -9.96
CA GLY A 148 -24.31 -13.85 -8.93
C GLY A 148 -25.70 -14.32 -9.36
N ALA A 149 -26.35 -13.63 -10.30
CA ALA A 149 -27.63 -14.06 -10.88
C ALA A 149 -27.53 -15.33 -11.75
N PHE A 150 -26.33 -15.70 -12.18
CA PHE A 150 -26.05 -16.90 -12.97
C PHE A 150 -25.47 -18.05 -12.12
N SER A 151 -25.53 -17.92 -10.78
CA SER A 151 -25.22 -18.99 -9.84
C SER A 151 -26.29 -20.10 -9.90
N ASP A 152 -25.97 -21.28 -9.38
CA ASP A 152 -26.81 -22.49 -9.48
C ASP A 152 -28.18 -22.36 -8.76
N SER A 153 -28.33 -21.37 -7.88
CA SER A 153 -29.62 -20.90 -7.36
C SER A 153 -30.20 -19.86 -8.34
N ASP A 154 -31.21 -20.25 -9.12
CA ASP A 154 -31.89 -19.50 -10.22
C ASP A 154 -32.64 -18.22 -9.76
N GLU A 155 -32.06 -17.47 -8.83
CA GLU A 155 -32.60 -16.27 -8.19
C GLU A 155 -32.27 -15.03 -9.03
N ARG A 156 -33.01 -14.84 -10.12
CA ARG A 156 -32.87 -13.66 -11.02
C ARG A 156 -33.02 -12.31 -10.31
N ALA A 157 -33.56 -12.29 -9.08
CA ALA A 157 -33.68 -11.11 -8.23
C ALA A 157 -32.36 -10.71 -7.54
N PHE A 158 -31.34 -11.58 -7.55
CA PHE A 158 -30.07 -11.37 -6.86
C PHE A 158 -29.40 -10.00 -7.10
N PRO A 159 -29.26 -9.49 -8.34
CA PRO A 159 -28.59 -8.22 -8.58
C PRO A 159 -29.30 -7.04 -7.91
N PHE A 160 -30.64 -7.07 -7.88
CA PHE A 160 -31.47 -6.00 -7.35
C PHE A 160 -31.45 -5.93 -5.82
N VAL A 161 -31.17 -7.06 -5.16
CA VAL A 161 -30.99 -7.15 -3.71
C VAL A 161 -29.54 -6.87 -3.32
N TYR A 162 -28.60 -7.56 -3.97
CA TYR A 162 -27.18 -7.50 -3.65
C TYR A 162 -26.60 -6.10 -3.87
N PHE A 163 -26.91 -5.45 -4.99
CA PHE A 163 -26.25 -4.18 -5.35
C PHE A 163 -26.56 -3.04 -4.36
N PRO A 164 -27.82 -2.76 -3.96
CA PRO A 164 -28.10 -1.78 -2.91
C PRO A 164 -27.47 -2.13 -1.55
N VAL A 165 -27.48 -3.41 -1.18
CA VAL A 165 -26.87 -3.88 0.08
C VAL A 165 -25.35 -3.67 0.06
N ALA A 166 -24.71 -3.91 -1.09
CA ALA A 166 -23.28 -3.68 -1.25
C ALA A 166 -22.91 -2.19 -1.17
N LEU A 167 -23.73 -1.31 -1.74
CA LEU A 167 -23.53 0.14 -1.58
C LEU A 167 -23.72 0.59 -0.13
N LEU A 168 -24.70 0.02 0.58
CA LEU A 168 -24.90 0.27 2.01
C LEU A 168 -23.71 -0.21 2.84
N ALA A 169 -23.16 -1.39 2.54
CA ALA A 169 -21.95 -1.92 3.18
C ALA A 169 -20.72 -1.03 2.93
N CYS A 170 -20.57 -0.53 1.69
CA CYS A 170 -19.52 0.43 1.34
C CYS A 170 -19.68 1.74 2.12
N LEU A 171 -20.90 2.26 2.24
CA LEU A 171 -21.20 3.45 3.03
C LEU A 171 -20.87 3.26 4.52
N PHE A 172 -21.28 2.12 5.11
CA PHE A 172 -20.92 1.75 6.47
C PHE A 172 -19.40 1.78 6.67
N SER A 173 -18.66 1.14 5.77
CA SER A 173 -17.20 1.06 5.85
C SER A 173 -16.53 2.44 5.76
N ALA A 174 -17.00 3.27 4.82
CA ALA A 174 -16.51 4.64 4.67
C ALA A 174 -16.76 5.49 5.93
N MET A 175 -17.99 5.45 6.47
CA MET A 175 -18.34 6.20 7.69
C MET A 175 -17.59 5.69 8.92
N LEU A 176 -17.36 4.38 9.03
CA LEU A 176 -16.56 3.80 10.10
C LEU A 176 -15.12 4.34 10.09
N VAL A 177 -14.45 4.34 8.93
CA VAL A 177 -13.08 4.85 8.80
C VAL A 177 -13.03 6.35 9.09
N VAL A 178 -13.98 7.09 8.56
CA VAL A 178 -14.14 8.53 8.80
C VAL A 178 -14.24 8.85 10.30
N LEU A 179 -15.11 8.14 11.02
CA LEU A 179 -15.32 8.36 12.45
C LEU A 179 -14.12 7.94 13.27
N LEU A 180 -13.49 6.81 12.93
CA LEU A 180 -12.26 6.34 13.56
C LEU A 180 -11.14 7.37 13.39
N TYR A 181 -11.01 7.95 12.20
CA TYR A 181 -10.06 9.03 11.92
C TYR A 181 -10.38 10.28 12.75
N GLY A 182 -11.67 10.65 12.76
CA GLY A 182 -12.26 11.68 13.61
C GLY A 182 -11.79 11.57 15.06
N ALA A 183 -12.00 10.39 15.65
CA ALA A 183 -11.62 10.07 17.02
C ALA A 183 -10.11 10.06 17.22
N LEU A 184 -9.33 9.51 16.28
CA LEU A 184 -7.88 9.36 16.42
C LEU A 184 -7.16 10.72 16.45
N LEU A 185 -7.61 11.69 15.66
CA LEU A 185 -7.06 13.05 15.69
C LEU A 185 -7.40 13.84 16.97
N ARG A 186 -8.42 13.42 17.74
CA ARG A 186 -8.70 14.02 19.06
C ARG A 186 -7.66 13.59 20.11
N VAL A 187 -7.06 12.41 19.92
CA VAL A 187 -6.12 11.81 20.88
C VAL A 187 -4.66 12.01 20.45
N ILE A 188 -4.38 12.07 19.15
CA ILE A 188 -3.03 12.06 18.59
C ILE A 188 -2.71 13.35 17.82
N ASN A 189 -1.55 13.95 18.12
CA ASN A 189 -1.00 15.08 17.35
C ASN A 189 -0.96 14.79 15.85
N TYR A 190 -1.29 15.79 15.02
CA TYR A 190 -1.35 15.64 13.56
C TYR A 190 -0.11 15.01 12.91
N GLU A 191 1.11 15.35 13.35
CA GLU A 191 2.32 14.73 12.81
C GLU A 191 2.49 13.26 13.21
N ARG A 192 2.13 12.90 14.45
CA ARG A 192 2.12 11.50 14.86
C ARG A 192 0.99 10.74 14.19
N PHE A 193 -0.14 11.40 13.96
CA PHE A 193 -1.28 10.87 13.26
C PHE A 193 -0.87 10.44 11.84
N LYS A 194 -0.17 11.31 11.09
CA LYS A 194 0.37 10.94 9.76
C LYS A 194 1.31 9.73 9.83
N ASP A 195 2.14 9.63 10.87
CA ASP A 195 3.01 8.46 11.06
C ASP A 195 2.19 7.18 11.36
N VAL A 196 1.16 7.26 12.20
CA VAL A 196 0.27 6.13 12.53
C VAL A 196 -0.50 5.68 11.29
N LEU A 197 -1.07 6.61 10.54
CA LEU A 197 -1.82 6.34 9.32
C LEU A 197 -0.98 5.56 8.30
N VAL A 198 0.32 5.89 8.17
CA VAL A 198 1.24 5.11 7.34
C VAL A 198 1.33 3.65 7.77
N TYR A 199 1.44 3.37 9.07
CA TYR A 199 1.49 1.99 9.57
C TYR A 199 0.15 1.27 9.42
N VAL A 200 -0.97 1.94 9.66
CA VAL A 200 -2.30 1.37 9.44
C VAL A 200 -2.48 1.01 7.95
N GLN A 201 -2.06 1.87 7.03
CA GLN A 201 -2.08 1.58 5.59
C GLN A 201 -1.19 0.41 5.20
N ILE A 202 0.00 0.26 5.81
CA ILE A 202 0.86 -0.92 5.59
C ILE A 202 0.15 -2.20 6.03
N VAL A 203 -0.49 -2.20 7.20
CA VAL A 203 -1.26 -3.34 7.72
C VAL A 203 -2.46 -3.64 6.84
N PHE A 204 -3.22 -2.63 6.41
CA PHE A 204 -4.35 -2.81 5.50
C PHE A 204 -3.93 -3.33 4.13
N SER A 205 -2.83 -2.81 3.57
CA SER A 205 -2.29 -3.29 2.28
C SER A 205 -1.92 -4.77 2.39
N PHE A 206 -1.28 -5.16 3.50
CA PHE A 206 -0.99 -6.56 3.80
C PHE A 206 -2.27 -7.40 3.91
N LEU A 207 -3.26 -6.96 4.70
CA LEU A 207 -4.52 -7.66 4.88
C LEU A 207 -5.28 -7.84 3.56
N LEU A 208 -5.31 -6.82 2.70
CA LEU A 208 -5.97 -6.89 1.39
C LEU A 208 -5.30 -7.90 0.46
N VAL A 209 -3.97 -7.90 0.38
CA VAL A 209 -3.24 -8.80 -0.52
C VAL A 209 -3.25 -10.24 -0.02
N PHE A 210 -3.04 -10.46 1.27
CA PHE A 210 -2.84 -11.81 1.83
C PHE A 210 -4.02 -12.35 2.61
N GLY A 211 -4.74 -11.51 3.35
CA GLY A 211 -5.94 -11.92 4.07
C GLY A 211 -6.95 -12.54 3.11
N TYR A 212 -7.07 -11.97 1.91
CA TYR A 212 -7.90 -12.52 0.85
C TYR A 212 -7.45 -13.91 0.36
N GLN A 213 -6.14 -14.12 0.16
CA GLN A 213 -5.61 -15.44 -0.21
C GLN A 213 -5.83 -16.49 0.87
N VAL A 214 -5.68 -16.10 2.15
CA VAL A 214 -5.93 -16.97 3.29
C VAL A 214 -7.39 -17.36 3.36
N ILE A 215 -8.32 -16.41 3.21
CA ILE A 215 -9.77 -16.69 3.21
C ILE A 215 -10.13 -17.67 2.09
N LEU A 216 -9.68 -17.42 0.86
CA LEU A 216 -9.94 -18.31 -0.27
C LEU A 216 -9.44 -19.74 -0.05
N ARG A 217 -8.26 -19.91 0.53
CA ARG A 217 -7.68 -21.23 0.78
C ARG A 217 -8.28 -21.91 2.02
N ALA A 218 -8.76 -21.13 2.99
CA ALA A 218 -9.47 -21.64 4.16
C ALA A 218 -10.90 -22.10 3.82
N MET A 219 -11.52 -21.52 2.78
CA MET A 219 -12.94 -21.73 2.47
C MET A 219 -13.36 -23.19 2.27
N PRO A 220 -12.66 -24.04 1.49
CA PRO A 220 -13.04 -25.45 1.34
C PRO A 220 -13.10 -26.19 2.68
N TYR A 221 -12.28 -25.80 3.66
CA TYR A 221 -12.30 -26.38 5.00
C TYR A 221 -13.48 -25.89 5.85
N TRP A 222 -13.99 -24.68 5.59
CA TRP A 222 -15.17 -24.12 6.25
C TRP A 222 -16.46 -24.68 5.65
N GLU A 223 -16.48 -24.89 4.33
CA GLU A 223 -17.59 -25.52 3.62
C GLU A 223 -17.74 -27.01 3.99
N GLN A 224 -16.64 -27.75 4.06
CA GLN A 224 -16.66 -29.17 4.52
C GLN A 224 -16.99 -29.33 6.01
N ARG A 225 -16.76 -28.30 6.83
CA ARG A 225 -17.13 -28.28 8.25
C ARG A 225 -18.44 -27.52 8.50
N ALA A 226 -19.34 -27.47 7.51
CA ALA A 226 -20.65 -26.84 7.61
C ALA A 226 -21.57 -27.53 8.64
N HIS A 227 -21.24 -27.34 9.91
CA HIS A 227 -22.20 -27.24 10.99
C HIS A 227 -22.52 -25.75 11.19
N ASP A 228 -23.73 -25.45 11.67
CA ASP A 228 -24.25 -24.10 11.94
C ASP A 228 -23.27 -23.16 12.66
N GLU A 229 -22.33 -23.69 13.45
CA GLU A 229 -21.36 -22.92 14.20
C GLU A 229 -20.41 -22.08 13.33
N SER A 230 -19.93 -22.62 12.20
CA SER A 230 -18.99 -21.87 11.34
C SER A 230 -19.67 -20.66 10.70
N ARG A 231 -20.92 -20.83 10.25
CA ARG A 231 -21.75 -19.75 9.66
C ARG A 231 -22.06 -18.65 10.69
N ARG A 232 -22.33 -19.01 11.94
CA ARG A 232 -22.54 -18.05 13.04
C ARG A 232 -21.30 -17.19 13.31
N VAL A 233 -20.10 -17.79 13.25
CA VAL A 233 -18.84 -17.03 13.41
C VAL A 233 -18.64 -16.04 12.26
N LEU A 234 -18.96 -16.42 11.02
CA LEU A 234 -18.88 -15.53 9.85
C LEU A 234 -19.88 -14.37 9.93
N LEU A 235 -21.06 -14.59 10.51
CA LEU A 235 -22.07 -13.57 10.76
C LEU A 235 -21.68 -12.56 11.85
N LEU A 236 -20.70 -12.85 12.70
CA LEU A 236 -20.21 -11.90 13.71
C LEU A 236 -19.43 -10.73 13.07
N ALA A 237 -18.80 -10.98 11.91
CA ALA A 237 -18.04 -9.97 11.21
C ALA A 237 -18.96 -8.97 10.46
N PRO A 238 -18.59 -7.68 10.33
CA PRO A 238 -19.42 -6.69 9.64
C PRO A 238 -19.90 -7.10 8.23
N PRO A 239 -19.07 -7.73 7.37
CA PRO A 239 -19.54 -8.22 6.08
C PRO A 239 -20.64 -9.29 6.18
N GLY A 240 -20.64 -10.08 7.26
CA GLY A 240 -21.66 -11.08 7.54
C GLY A 240 -23.04 -10.48 7.83
N TRP A 241 -23.08 -9.30 8.46
CA TRP A 241 -24.34 -8.58 8.70
C TRP A 241 -25.02 -8.21 7.37
N PHE A 242 -24.24 -7.69 6.43
CA PHE A 242 -24.72 -7.33 5.10
C PHE A 242 -24.99 -8.57 4.24
N ALA A 243 -24.22 -9.65 4.38
CA ALA A 243 -24.51 -10.91 3.72
C ALA A 243 -25.84 -11.51 4.20
N GLY A 244 -26.13 -11.46 5.50
CA GLY A 244 -27.44 -11.82 6.05
C GLY A 244 -28.58 -10.94 5.49
N LEU A 245 -28.33 -9.66 5.28
CA LEU A 245 -29.30 -8.75 4.66
C LEU A 245 -29.59 -9.13 3.19
N VAL A 246 -28.58 -9.59 2.45
CA VAL A 246 -28.78 -10.16 1.10
C VAL A 246 -29.68 -11.39 1.18
N GLN A 247 -29.41 -12.31 2.11
CA GLN A 247 -30.19 -13.55 2.27
C GLN A 247 -31.67 -13.29 2.61
N ILE A 248 -31.95 -12.34 3.52
CA ILE A 248 -33.32 -11.93 3.84
C ILE A 248 -34.02 -11.36 2.60
N GLY A 249 -33.32 -10.53 1.82
CA GLY A 249 -33.88 -9.95 0.59
C GLY A 249 -34.19 -10.98 -0.50
N LEU A 250 -33.60 -12.17 -0.42
CA LEU A 250 -33.84 -13.32 -1.30
C LEU A 250 -34.91 -14.28 -0.75
N GLY A 251 -35.48 -13.97 0.42
CA GLY A 251 -36.57 -14.75 1.03
C GLY A 251 -36.11 -15.75 2.10
N GLN A 252 -34.83 -15.76 2.48
CA GLN A 252 -34.30 -16.61 3.56
C GLN A 252 -34.43 -15.92 4.93
N TRP A 253 -35.56 -16.12 5.61
CA TRP A 253 -35.90 -15.49 6.89
C TRP A 253 -35.43 -16.28 8.12
N GLU A 254 -34.18 -16.72 8.13
CA GLU A 254 -33.61 -17.37 9.31
C GLU A 254 -33.34 -16.39 10.45
N ARG A 255 -33.52 -16.84 11.70
CA ARG A 255 -33.35 -16.02 12.91
C ARG A 255 -31.97 -15.35 12.98
N ASP A 256 -30.92 -16.09 12.65
CA ASP A 256 -29.54 -15.59 12.71
C ASP A 256 -29.31 -14.48 11.68
N TYR A 257 -29.86 -14.62 10.46
CA TYR A 257 -29.79 -13.57 9.44
C TYR A 257 -30.53 -12.31 9.87
N VAL A 258 -31.75 -12.43 10.38
CA VAL A 258 -32.57 -11.28 10.81
C VAL A 258 -31.87 -10.50 11.93
N LEU A 259 -31.31 -11.21 12.92
CA LEU A 259 -30.60 -10.59 14.03
C LEU A 259 -29.40 -9.77 13.56
N TRP A 260 -28.51 -10.39 12.78
CA TRP A 260 -27.26 -9.75 12.35
C TRP A 260 -27.47 -8.69 11.27
N ALA A 261 -28.41 -8.89 10.35
CA ALA A 261 -28.80 -7.87 9.37
C ALA A 261 -29.42 -6.64 10.05
N GLY A 262 -30.28 -6.85 11.05
CA GLY A 262 -30.84 -5.78 11.88
C GLY A 262 -29.74 -5.00 12.61
N TRP A 263 -28.75 -5.70 13.15
CA TRP A 263 -27.58 -5.09 13.79
C TRP A 263 -26.74 -4.25 12.82
N GLY A 264 -26.49 -4.78 11.60
CA GLY A 264 -25.77 -4.05 10.55
C GLY A 264 -26.50 -2.77 10.12
N MET A 265 -27.83 -2.83 9.99
CA MET A 265 -28.65 -1.66 9.64
C MET A 265 -28.63 -0.61 10.75
N LEU A 266 -28.81 -1.03 12.01
CA LEU A 266 -28.75 -0.16 13.18
C LEU A 266 -27.40 0.54 13.27
N MET A 267 -26.31 -0.22 13.18
CA MET A 267 -24.95 0.32 13.24
C MET A 267 -24.66 1.27 12.06
N THR A 268 -25.15 0.98 10.85
CA THR A 268 -25.04 1.89 9.72
C THR A 268 -25.75 3.21 10.00
N GLY A 269 -26.98 3.17 10.54
CA GLY A 269 -27.71 4.37 10.94
C GLY A 269 -26.98 5.19 12.01
N VAL A 270 -26.41 4.52 13.01
CA VAL A 270 -25.60 5.16 14.07
C VAL A 270 -24.36 5.83 13.48
N LEU A 271 -23.61 5.15 12.61
CA LEU A 271 -22.39 5.71 12.01
C LEU A 271 -22.69 6.87 11.07
N VAL A 272 -23.75 6.78 10.25
CA VAL A 272 -24.16 7.90 9.39
C VAL A 272 -24.60 9.09 10.25
N GLY A 273 -25.40 8.86 11.29
CA GLY A 273 -25.85 9.91 12.21
C GLY A 273 -24.69 10.56 12.99
N ALA A 274 -23.73 9.77 13.46
CA ALA A 274 -22.53 10.26 14.13
C ALA A 274 -21.60 10.99 13.16
N GLY A 275 -21.42 10.46 11.94
CA GLY A 275 -20.64 11.07 10.87
C GLY A 275 -21.18 12.45 10.51
N LEU A 276 -22.50 12.62 10.46
CA LEU A 276 -23.12 13.93 10.23
C LEU A 276 -22.85 14.95 11.36
N ARG A 277 -22.58 14.49 12.59
CA ARG A 277 -22.33 15.35 13.77
C ARG A 277 -20.84 15.61 14.04
N SER A 278 -19.94 14.72 13.63
CA SER A 278 -18.53 14.74 14.07
C SER A 278 -17.64 15.79 13.41
N PHE A 279 -18.06 16.39 12.29
CA PHE A 279 -17.25 17.30 11.48
C PHE A 279 -17.61 18.79 11.68
N SER A 280 -17.44 19.31 12.89
CA SER A 280 -17.53 20.76 13.16
C SER A 280 -16.19 21.48 12.96
N LEU A 281 -16.20 22.78 12.64
CA LEU A 281 -15.01 23.63 12.41
C LEU A 281 -14.05 23.70 13.60
N GLU A 282 -14.55 23.46 14.81
CA GLU A 282 -13.71 23.34 16.03
C GLU A 282 -12.62 22.28 15.86
N TYR A 283 -12.89 21.25 15.06
CA TYR A 283 -11.95 20.19 14.74
C TYR A 283 -10.76 20.68 13.92
N SER A 284 -10.99 21.49 12.87
CA SER A 284 -9.91 22.10 12.09
C SER A 284 -9.08 23.09 12.91
N TRP A 285 -9.71 23.85 13.82
CA TRP A 285 -9.02 24.77 14.71
C TRP A 285 -8.17 24.04 15.76
N HIS A 286 -8.68 22.94 16.36
CA HIS A 286 -7.89 22.07 17.24
C HIS A 286 -6.69 21.47 16.49
N LEU A 287 -6.87 21.09 15.22
CA LEU A 287 -5.81 20.53 14.39
C LEU A 287 -4.70 21.55 14.09
N ALA A 288 -5.06 22.81 13.84
CA ALA A 288 -4.11 23.91 13.67
C ALA A 288 -3.33 24.20 14.96
N ARG A 289 -3.99 24.17 16.13
CA ARG A 289 -3.34 24.39 17.44
C ARG A 289 -2.37 23.27 17.82
N LEU A 290 -2.66 22.02 17.43
CA LEU A 290 -1.79 20.87 17.66
C LEU A 290 -0.49 20.92 16.80
N ARG A 291 -0.49 21.58 15.64
CA ARG A 291 0.72 21.83 14.83
C ARG A 291 1.73 22.73 15.56
N ALA A 292 1.26 23.81 16.18
CA ALA A 292 2.12 24.75 16.89
C ALA A 292 2.87 24.08 18.06
N ALA A 293 2.21 23.21 18.81
CA ALA A 293 2.80 22.50 19.95
C ALA A 293 3.79 21.38 19.56
N THR A 294 3.80 20.90 18.30
CA THR A 294 4.66 19.78 17.88
C THR A 294 6.08 20.20 17.47
N ALA A 295 6.29 21.48 17.14
CA ALA A 295 7.60 22.01 16.75
C ALA A 295 8.60 22.01 17.93
N GLU A 296 8.15 22.27 19.15
CA GLU A 296 9.01 22.40 20.34
C GLU A 296 9.57 21.07 20.86
N ARG A 297 8.81 19.98 20.80
CA ARG A 297 9.23 18.67 21.35
C ARG A 297 10.32 17.95 20.56
N ARG A 298 10.71 18.41 19.38
CA ARG A 298 11.68 17.72 18.49
C ARG A 298 13.15 17.92 18.86
N ARG A 299 13.48 18.85 19.78
CA ARG A 299 14.86 19.20 20.16
C ARG A 299 15.54 18.23 21.14
N ALA A 300 14.80 17.48 21.95
CA ALA A 300 15.40 16.55 22.92
C ALA A 300 15.57 15.13 22.34
N ARG A 301 16.69 14.87 21.65
CA ARG A 301 17.10 13.49 21.32
C ARG A 301 18.36 13.10 22.06
N SER A 302 18.27 11.99 22.80
CA SER A 302 19.35 11.34 23.53
C SER A 302 20.65 11.20 22.70
N LEU A 303 21.75 11.74 23.26
CA LEU A 303 23.11 11.70 22.71
C LEU A 303 23.61 10.26 22.51
N PHE A 304 23.13 9.31 23.31
CA PHE A 304 23.49 7.89 23.24
C PHE A 304 23.06 7.23 21.92
N ARG A 305 21.82 7.49 21.47
CA ARG A 305 21.34 6.99 20.16
C ARG A 305 22.14 7.55 18.99
N ARG A 306 22.70 8.78 19.11
CA ARG A 306 23.57 9.36 18.08
C ARG A 306 24.93 8.67 18.03
N ARG A 307 25.50 8.28 19.18
CA ARG A 307 26.79 7.56 19.24
C ARG A 307 26.69 6.17 18.61
N ILE A 308 25.65 5.39 18.91
CA ILE A 308 25.43 4.06 18.32
C ILE A 308 25.25 4.15 16.80
N ALA A 309 24.48 5.15 16.32
CA ALA A 309 24.29 5.34 14.88
C ALA A 309 25.61 5.61 14.15
N ARG A 310 26.46 6.49 14.71
CA ARG A 310 27.78 6.81 14.15
C ARG A 310 28.75 5.63 14.18
N ALA A 311 28.74 4.82 15.24
CA ALA A 311 29.57 3.61 15.32
C ALA A 311 29.16 2.61 14.22
N PHE A 312 27.86 2.42 14.03
CA PHE A 312 27.32 1.57 12.97
C PHE A 312 27.72 2.05 11.56
N GLU A 313 27.63 3.36 11.30
CA GLU A 313 28.06 3.94 10.02
C GLU A 313 29.55 3.71 9.72
N ARG A 314 30.42 3.79 10.75
CA ARG A 314 31.86 3.58 10.57
C ARG A 314 32.23 2.15 10.20
N ILE A 315 31.49 1.16 10.72
CA ILE A 315 31.73 -0.26 10.47
C ILE A 315 31.35 -0.62 9.02
N TRP A 316 30.17 -0.19 8.59
CA TRP A 316 29.59 -0.63 7.31
C TRP A 316 29.97 0.25 6.11
N ALA A 317 30.33 1.51 6.33
CA ALA A 317 30.76 2.43 5.27
C ALA A 317 32.19 2.95 5.50
N ARG A 318 33.08 2.64 4.55
CA ARG A 318 34.48 3.11 4.52
C ARG A 318 34.58 4.33 3.62
N GLY A 319 35.14 5.42 4.14
CA GLY A 319 35.22 6.72 3.46
C GLY A 319 34.08 7.68 3.82
N PRO A 320 34.32 9.00 3.74
CA PRO A 320 33.34 10.01 4.13
C PRO A 320 32.09 10.01 3.22
N GLU A 321 32.24 9.81 1.91
CA GLU A 321 31.15 9.82 0.92
C GLU A 321 30.22 8.62 1.13
N ALA A 322 30.79 7.42 1.28
CA ALA A 322 30.03 6.21 1.56
C ALA A 322 29.25 6.33 2.88
N ARG A 323 29.84 6.96 3.91
CA ARG A 323 29.17 7.17 5.21
C ARG A 323 28.03 8.17 5.12
N ALA A 324 28.22 9.26 4.37
CA ALA A 324 27.18 10.26 4.14
C ALA A 324 25.98 9.63 3.39
N ALA A 325 26.26 8.91 2.29
CA ALA A 325 25.24 8.18 1.54
C ALA A 325 24.52 7.14 2.41
N PHE A 326 25.28 6.39 3.20
CA PHE A 326 24.73 5.36 4.07
C PHE A 326 23.77 5.97 5.12
N TYR A 327 24.22 7.03 5.79
CA TYR A 327 23.40 7.75 6.77
C TYR A 327 22.13 8.30 6.12
N PHE A 328 22.27 8.94 4.95
CA PHE A 328 21.16 9.56 4.23
C PHE A 328 20.08 8.55 3.86
N VAL A 329 20.44 7.45 3.16
CA VAL A 329 19.49 6.42 2.73
C VAL A 329 18.86 5.71 3.93
N ARG A 330 19.65 5.34 4.94
CA ARG A 330 19.12 4.73 6.17
C ARG A 330 18.14 5.67 6.88
N ARG A 331 18.39 6.98 6.84
CA ARG A 331 17.52 7.98 7.43
C ARG A 331 16.22 8.13 6.65
N MET A 332 16.31 8.15 5.32
CA MET A 332 15.15 8.19 4.42
C MET A 332 14.27 6.96 4.62
N LEU A 333 14.82 5.74 4.57
CA LEU A 333 14.07 4.49 4.82
C LEU A 333 13.28 4.53 6.15
N ARG A 334 13.83 5.17 7.19
CA ARG A 334 13.21 5.25 8.51
C ARG A 334 12.25 6.42 8.71
N ARG A 335 12.34 7.47 7.91
CA ARG A 335 11.60 8.73 8.13
C ARG A 335 10.64 9.08 7.01
N ASP A 336 11.02 8.83 5.78
CA ASP A 336 10.20 9.16 4.64
C ASP A 336 8.95 8.26 4.63
N ARG A 337 7.78 8.90 4.62
CA ARG A 337 6.50 8.22 4.73
C ARG A 337 6.16 7.49 3.43
N THR A 338 6.45 8.11 2.30
CA THR A 338 6.19 7.57 0.96
C THR A 338 7.01 6.30 0.72
N LEU A 339 8.29 6.32 1.09
CA LEU A 339 9.16 5.13 1.00
C LEU A 339 8.63 4.00 1.88
N LYS A 340 8.23 4.27 3.13
CA LYS A 340 7.63 3.24 3.99
C LYS A 340 6.38 2.65 3.37
N LEU A 341 5.46 3.50 2.93
CA LEU A 341 4.19 3.07 2.33
C LEU A 341 4.38 2.17 1.12
N ARG A 342 5.40 2.45 0.29
CA ARG A 342 5.63 1.68 -0.94
C ARG A 342 6.54 0.47 -0.76
N LEU A 343 7.43 0.49 0.23
CA LEU A 343 8.44 -0.55 0.42
C LEU A 343 8.08 -1.54 1.53
N TYR A 344 7.51 -1.09 2.64
CA TYR A 344 7.31 -1.93 3.83
C TYR A 344 6.18 -2.95 3.71
N PRO A 345 5.08 -2.75 2.94
CA PRO A 345 4.09 -3.81 2.76
C PRO A 345 4.70 -5.11 2.22
N ALA A 346 5.76 -5.01 1.41
CA ALA A 346 6.47 -6.16 0.89
C ALA A 346 7.23 -6.98 1.96
N LEU A 347 7.48 -6.42 3.15
CA LEU A 347 8.02 -7.18 4.28
C LEU A 347 7.00 -8.18 4.85
N GLY A 348 5.73 -8.06 4.48
CA GLY A 348 4.71 -9.03 4.81
C GLY A 348 4.76 -10.30 3.96
N PHE A 349 5.29 -10.26 2.73
CA PHE A 349 5.37 -11.45 1.85
C PHE A 349 5.97 -12.69 2.54
N PRO A 350 7.10 -12.63 3.27
CA PRO A 350 7.63 -13.81 3.97
C PRO A 350 6.66 -14.37 5.00
N ILE A 351 5.99 -13.50 5.78
CA ILE A 351 5.01 -13.93 6.78
C ILE A 351 3.86 -14.66 6.08
N ALA A 352 3.35 -14.09 4.99
CA ALA A 352 2.30 -14.71 4.22
C ALA A 352 2.73 -16.05 3.61
N PHE A 353 3.92 -16.14 3.01
CA PHE A 353 4.42 -17.41 2.47
C PHE A 353 4.57 -18.47 3.55
N ILE A 354 5.00 -18.09 4.77
CA ILE A 354 5.05 -19.03 5.90
C ILE A 354 3.64 -19.50 6.28
N VAL A 355 2.68 -18.59 6.45
CA VAL A 355 1.29 -18.93 6.80
C VAL A 355 0.66 -19.83 5.74
N LEU A 356 0.78 -19.47 4.47
CA LEU A 356 0.30 -20.26 3.34
C LEU A 356 0.99 -21.62 3.27
N GLY A 357 2.29 -21.67 3.54
CA GLY A 357 3.07 -22.90 3.59
C GLY A 357 2.63 -23.86 4.69
N ILE A 358 2.21 -23.33 5.85
CA ILE A 358 1.62 -24.12 6.93
C ILE A 358 0.27 -24.69 6.50
N MET A 359 -0.60 -23.87 5.90
CA MET A 359 -1.92 -24.30 5.45
C MET A 359 -1.85 -25.39 4.37
N GLU A 360 -0.93 -25.25 3.40
CA GLU A 360 -0.79 -26.19 2.29
C GLU A 360 0.13 -27.38 2.60
N LYS A 361 0.70 -27.41 3.82
CA LYS A 361 1.77 -28.34 4.22
C LYS A 361 2.92 -28.36 3.19
N SER A 362 3.26 -27.19 2.67
CA SER A 362 4.33 -26.95 1.68
C SER A 362 5.55 -26.25 2.29
N LEU A 363 5.58 -26.12 3.62
CA LEU A 363 6.71 -25.59 4.39
C LEU A 363 7.73 -26.67 4.79
N SER A 364 7.81 -27.77 4.03
CA SER A 364 8.75 -28.86 4.33
C SER A 364 10.19 -28.45 4.07
N ASP A 365 11.13 -29.09 4.78
CA ASP A 365 12.56 -28.95 4.59
C ASP A 365 12.99 -29.31 3.15
N PRO A 366 13.39 -28.35 2.28
CA PRO A 366 13.87 -28.63 0.94
C PRO A 366 15.19 -29.40 0.84
N PHE A 367 15.99 -29.51 1.91
CA PHE A 367 17.23 -30.30 1.92
C PHE A 367 16.94 -31.80 2.12
N LEU A 368 15.75 -32.14 2.61
CA LEU A 368 15.31 -33.51 2.79
C LEU A 368 14.41 -33.94 1.62
N PRO A 369 14.46 -35.23 1.21
CA PRO A 369 13.56 -35.74 0.19
C PRO A 369 12.11 -35.69 0.69
N SER A 370 11.27 -34.92 0.00
CA SER A 370 9.85 -34.80 0.28
C SER A 370 9.01 -35.23 -0.94
N LYS A 371 7.81 -35.75 -0.69
CA LYS A 371 6.84 -36.07 -1.76
C LYS A 371 6.18 -34.83 -2.38
N ARG A 372 6.30 -33.66 -1.74
CA ARG A 372 5.68 -32.40 -2.17
C ARG A 372 6.74 -31.33 -2.38
N PHE A 373 6.61 -30.59 -3.47
CA PHE A 373 7.49 -29.46 -3.76
C PHE A 373 7.30 -28.34 -2.72
N PRO A 374 8.35 -27.88 -2.00
CA PRO A 374 8.23 -26.90 -0.92
C PRO A 374 8.13 -25.47 -1.47
N SER A 375 7.09 -25.20 -2.27
CA SER A 375 6.86 -23.94 -2.99
C SER A 375 6.97 -22.72 -2.07
N ALA A 376 6.30 -22.77 -0.92
CA ALA A 376 6.31 -21.70 0.08
C ALA A 376 7.74 -21.37 0.53
N THR A 377 8.55 -22.39 0.85
CA THR A 377 9.95 -22.22 1.24
C THR A 377 10.75 -21.54 0.12
N PHE A 378 10.61 -22.01 -1.12
CA PHE A 378 11.27 -21.39 -2.28
C PHE A 378 10.86 -19.92 -2.50
N PHE A 379 9.58 -19.58 -2.33
CA PHE A 379 9.10 -18.19 -2.45
C PHE A 379 9.67 -17.25 -1.38
N THR A 380 9.98 -17.76 -0.18
CA THR A 380 10.62 -16.91 0.85
C THR A 380 12.00 -16.40 0.43
N ALA A 381 12.74 -17.14 -0.40
CA ALA A 381 14.02 -16.70 -0.96
C ALA A 381 13.88 -15.56 -1.99
N LEU A 382 12.70 -15.37 -2.60
CA LEU A 382 12.45 -14.34 -3.61
C LEU A 382 12.03 -12.97 -3.04
N VAL A 383 11.74 -12.88 -1.74
CA VAL A 383 11.31 -11.61 -1.12
C VAL A 383 12.40 -10.54 -1.24
N GLY A 384 13.67 -10.92 -1.08
CA GLY A 384 14.76 -9.97 -1.17
C GLY A 384 14.91 -9.32 -2.56
N PRO A 385 14.93 -10.08 -3.67
CA PRO A 385 14.84 -9.53 -5.03
C PRO A 385 13.63 -8.60 -5.22
N MET A 386 12.44 -8.96 -4.74
CA MET A 386 11.25 -8.10 -4.83
C MET A 386 11.46 -6.74 -4.12
N LEU A 387 12.05 -6.75 -2.92
CA LEU A 387 12.38 -5.53 -2.19
C LEU A 387 13.45 -4.69 -2.90
N VAL A 388 14.45 -5.34 -3.50
CA VAL A 388 15.48 -4.68 -4.31
C VAL A 388 14.85 -3.95 -5.49
N MET A 389 13.91 -4.59 -6.20
CA MET A 389 13.20 -3.96 -7.32
C MET A 389 12.44 -2.72 -6.89
N ASN A 390 11.66 -2.84 -5.80
CA ASN A 390 10.89 -1.71 -5.27
C ASN A 390 11.81 -0.58 -4.80
N PHE A 391 12.90 -0.90 -4.11
CA PHE A 391 13.85 0.11 -3.65
C PHE A 391 14.52 0.84 -4.81
N GLN A 392 15.01 0.12 -5.82
CA GLN A 392 15.66 0.73 -6.98
C GLN A 392 14.70 1.64 -7.75
N ALA A 393 13.44 1.23 -7.90
CA ALA A 393 12.42 2.03 -8.58
C ALA A 393 12.08 3.32 -7.83
N LEU A 394 12.14 3.31 -6.50
CA LEU A 394 11.83 4.46 -5.65
C LEU A 394 13.02 5.36 -5.36
N LEU A 395 14.24 4.86 -5.53
CA LEU A 395 15.47 5.55 -5.15
C LEU A 395 15.61 6.95 -5.76
N PRO A 396 15.25 7.23 -7.04
CA PRO A 396 15.39 8.58 -7.59
C PRO A 396 14.39 9.59 -7.02
N TYR A 397 13.27 9.14 -6.43
CA TYR A 397 12.08 9.97 -6.29
C TYR A 397 11.80 10.40 -4.85
N SER A 398 11.45 11.67 -4.68
CA SER A 398 11.03 12.24 -3.39
C SER A 398 10.00 13.34 -3.59
N GLN A 399 9.08 13.49 -2.65
CA GLN A 399 8.18 14.66 -2.63
C GLN A 399 8.98 15.95 -2.37
N GLU A 400 10.03 15.85 -1.56
CA GLU A 400 10.94 16.95 -1.23
C GLU A 400 12.12 17.03 -2.21
N HIS A 401 11.87 16.75 -3.50
CA HIS A 401 12.92 16.72 -4.54
C HIS A 401 13.61 18.09 -4.71
N ALA A 402 12.92 19.19 -4.41
CA ALA A 402 13.50 20.53 -4.43
C ALA A 402 14.75 20.67 -3.53
N ALA A 403 14.85 19.90 -2.45
CA ALA A 403 16.03 19.87 -1.57
C ALA A 403 17.29 19.27 -2.23
N ALA A 404 17.17 18.72 -3.45
CA ALA A 404 18.29 18.19 -4.22
C ALA A 404 19.35 19.24 -4.59
N TRP A 405 19.04 20.53 -4.50
CA TRP A 405 20.02 21.62 -4.68
C TRP A 405 21.26 21.41 -3.80
N LEU A 406 21.13 20.75 -2.64
CA LEU A 406 22.25 20.42 -1.76
C LEU A 406 23.31 19.56 -2.47
N PHE A 407 22.93 18.65 -3.35
CA PHE A 407 23.87 17.84 -4.14
C PHE A 407 24.59 18.64 -5.23
N ARG A 408 24.02 19.80 -5.64
CA ARG A 408 24.66 20.72 -6.58
C ARG A 408 25.73 21.57 -5.88
N VAL A 409 25.52 21.90 -4.60
CA VAL A 409 26.43 22.75 -3.82
C VAL A 409 27.47 21.95 -3.03
N ALA A 410 27.16 20.73 -2.61
CA ALA A 410 28.08 19.87 -1.86
C ALA A 410 28.87 18.95 -2.83
N PRO A 411 30.18 19.14 -3.01
CA PRO A 411 30.96 18.34 -3.95
C PRO A 411 31.08 16.89 -3.48
N VAL A 412 30.50 15.96 -4.25
CA VAL A 412 30.70 14.52 -4.05
C VAL A 412 31.90 14.06 -4.89
N ARG A 413 33.08 13.95 -4.24
CA ARG A 413 34.34 13.63 -4.92
C ARG A 413 34.39 12.22 -5.52
N ASP A 414 33.85 11.23 -4.80
CA ASP A 414 33.85 9.82 -5.21
C ASP A 414 32.42 9.27 -5.27
N LEU A 415 31.82 9.36 -6.45
CA LEU A 415 30.48 8.83 -6.73
C LEU A 415 30.40 7.31 -6.61
N VAL A 416 31.50 6.59 -6.87
CA VAL A 416 31.55 5.11 -6.77
C VAL A 416 31.37 4.70 -5.31
N ARG A 417 32.11 5.33 -4.40
CA ARG A 417 31.96 5.10 -2.94
C ARG A 417 30.60 5.58 -2.43
N PHE A 418 30.05 6.65 -3.00
CA PHE A 418 28.71 7.14 -2.67
C PHE A 418 27.65 6.07 -2.97
N PHE A 419 27.61 5.52 -4.19
CA PHE A 419 26.66 4.44 -4.56
C PHE A 419 26.88 3.14 -3.76
N ALA A 420 28.14 2.80 -3.46
CA ALA A 420 28.44 1.69 -2.56
C ALA A 420 27.80 1.90 -1.17
N GLY A 421 27.83 3.14 -0.65
CA GLY A 421 27.18 3.53 0.59
C GLY A 421 25.65 3.37 0.56
N ILE A 422 25.01 3.77 -0.54
CA ILE A 422 23.56 3.60 -0.76
C ILE A 422 23.18 2.12 -0.67
N ARG A 423 23.85 1.26 -1.44
CA ARG A 423 23.53 -0.18 -1.50
C ARG A 423 23.75 -0.85 -0.15
N ARG A 424 24.85 -0.54 0.54
CA ARG A 424 25.12 -1.06 1.90
C ARG A 424 24.07 -0.62 2.90
N ALA A 425 23.56 0.62 2.80
CA ALA A 425 22.49 1.09 3.68
C ALA A 425 21.24 0.24 3.56
N PHE A 426 20.83 -0.06 2.32
CA PHE A 426 19.68 -0.91 2.04
C PHE A 426 19.90 -2.36 2.50
N LEU A 427 21.05 -2.94 2.16
CA LEU A 427 21.40 -4.32 2.56
C LEU A 427 21.38 -4.48 4.08
N VAL A 428 22.07 -3.61 4.81
CA VAL A 428 22.25 -3.73 6.26
C VAL A 428 21.01 -3.31 7.03
N SER A 429 20.24 -2.34 6.53
CA SER A 429 19.07 -1.82 7.24
C SER A 429 17.80 -2.64 7.00
N LEU A 430 17.72 -3.39 5.89
CA LEU A 430 16.49 -4.09 5.50
C LEU A 430 16.72 -5.56 5.14
N ILE A 431 17.58 -5.85 4.15
CA ILE A 431 17.74 -7.21 3.60
C ILE A 431 18.39 -8.16 4.62
N LEU A 432 19.45 -7.75 5.30
CA LEU A 432 20.14 -8.58 6.29
C LEU A 432 19.23 -8.90 7.51
N PRO A 433 18.60 -7.92 8.18
CA PRO A 433 17.64 -8.21 9.24
C PRO A 433 16.49 -9.11 8.79
N LEU A 434 15.99 -8.92 7.56
CA LEU A 434 14.92 -9.74 7.00
C LEU A 434 15.32 -11.21 6.90
N PHE A 435 16.47 -11.52 6.28
CA PHE A 435 16.91 -12.91 6.13
C PHE A 435 17.35 -13.54 7.46
N LEU A 436 17.86 -12.76 8.41
CA LEU A 436 18.11 -13.26 9.78
C LEU A 436 16.79 -13.65 10.48
N LEU A 437 15.78 -12.78 10.42
CA LEU A 437 14.45 -13.07 10.96
C LEU A 437 13.80 -14.25 10.25
N LEU A 438 13.99 -14.36 8.93
CA LEU A 438 13.48 -15.48 8.14
C LEU A 438 14.17 -16.79 8.54
N GLY A 439 15.49 -16.79 8.75
CA GLY A 439 16.22 -17.95 9.25
C GLY A 439 15.72 -18.40 10.63
N ILE A 440 15.51 -17.45 11.54
CA ILE A 440 14.92 -17.73 12.87
C ILE A 440 13.51 -18.29 12.72
N ALA A 441 12.66 -17.66 11.92
CA ALA A 441 11.27 -18.08 11.74
C ALA A 441 11.16 -19.48 11.13
N LEU A 442 11.96 -19.73 10.10
CA LEU A 442 11.99 -21.03 9.46
C LEU A 442 12.57 -22.08 10.41
N SER A 443 13.57 -21.79 11.25
CA SER A 443 14.17 -22.73 12.22
C SER A 443 13.18 -23.34 13.22
N MET A 444 11.99 -22.77 13.35
CA MET A 444 10.89 -23.36 14.15
C MET A 444 10.29 -24.63 13.51
N PHE A 445 10.55 -24.90 12.22
CA PHE A 445 9.92 -25.98 11.45
C PHE A 445 10.87 -27.09 10.98
N TRP A 446 12.19 -26.83 10.95
CA TRP A 446 13.25 -27.71 10.41
C TRP A 446 14.58 -27.37 11.09
N ALA A 447 15.62 -28.17 10.82
CA ALA A 447 16.93 -27.99 11.43
C ALA A 447 17.46 -26.54 11.28
N PRO A 448 17.93 -25.90 12.36
CA PRO A 448 18.42 -24.52 12.29
C PRO A 448 19.51 -24.30 11.23
N THR A 449 20.38 -25.28 11.03
CA THR A 449 21.43 -25.24 9.99
C THR A 449 20.83 -25.08 8.59
N HIS A 450 19.83 -25.88 8.24
CA HIS A 450 19.13 -25.81 6.95
C HIS A 450 18.40 -24.47 6.80
N ALA A 451 17.72 -24.00 7.85
CA ALA A 451 17.03 -22.72 7.87
C ALA A 451 17.96 -21.54 7.55
N PHE A 452 19.10 -21.48 8.25
CA PHE A 452 20.08 -20.41 8.05
C PHE A 452 20.82 -20.54 6.71
N LEU A 453 21.07 -21.75 6.21
CA LEU A 453 21.61 -21.95 4.86
C LEU A 453 20.64 -21.44 3.79
N HIS A 454 19.36 -21.77 3.89
CA HIS A 454 18.33 -21.25 2.98
C HIS A 454 18.26 -19.71 3.02
N ALA A 455 18.23 -19.13 4.21
CA ALA A 455 18.25 -17.68 4.37
C ALA A 455 19.53 -17.03 3.82
N ALA A 456 20.69 -17.69 3.96
CA ALA A 456 21.95 -17.23 3.41
C ALA A 456 21.95 -17.23 1.87
N PHE A 457 21.36 -18.25 1.23
CA PHE A 457 21.17 -18.25 -0.23
C PHE A 457 20.24 -17.12 -0.69
N GLY A 458 19.12 -16.92 0.00
CA GLY A 458 18.22 -15.80 -0.29
C GLY A 458 18.92 -14.45 -0.15
N PHE A 459 19.73 -14.26 0.91
CA PHE A 459 20.56 -13.08 1.11
C PHE A 459 21.61 -12.89 0.00
N ALA A 460 22.37 -13.94 -0.34
CA ALA A 460 23.41 -13.89 -1.37
C ALA A 460 22.83 -13.58 -2.76
N PHE A 461 21.68 -14.16 -3.09
CA PHE A 461 20.98 -13.85 -4.32
C PHE A 461 20.43 -12.43 -4.33
N SER A 462 19.86 -11.96 -3.22
CA SER A 462 19.42 -10.56 -3.08
C SER A 462 20.58 -9.58 -3.23
N TYR A 463 21.76 -9.93 -2.71
CA TYR A 463 22.97 -9.14 -2.85
C TYR A 463 23.43 -9.05 -4.31
N LEU A 464 23.47 -10.17 -5.03
CA LEU A 464 23.74 -10.20 -6.46
C LEU A 464 22.71 -9.40 -7.25
N PHE A 465 21.43 -9.63 -6.97
CA PHE A 465 20.31 -9.01 -7.66
C PHE A 465 20.27 -7.48 -7.45
N LEU A 466 20.70 -6.98 -6.28
CA LEU A 466 20.90 -5.55 -6.04
C LEU A 466 21.92 -4.93 -7.00
N GLY A 467 23.00 -5.63 -7.30
CA GLY A 467 23.98 -5.18 -8.29
C GLY A 467 23.38 -5.14 -9.69
N ILE A 468 22.65 -6.19 -10.07
CA ILE A 468 21.95 -6.27 -11.36
C ILE A 468 20.96 -5.11 -11.50
N ALA A 469 20.13 -4.84 -10.48
CA ALA A 469 19.18 -3.73 -10.49
C ALA A 469 19.86 -2.36 -10.62
N PHE A 470 21.02 -2.17 -9.98
CA PHE A 470 21.78 -0.92 -10.09
C PHE A 470 22.50 -0.76 -11.44
N LEU A 471 22.77 -1.83 -12.19
CA LEU A 471 23.25 -1.70 -13.57
C LEU A 471 22.22 -0.99 -14.47
N PHE A 472 20.93 -1.10 -14.16
CA PHE A 472 19.84 -0.41 -14.86
C PHE A 472 19.50 0.96 -14.26
N TYR A 473 20.23 1.42 -13.25
CA TYR A 473 20.09 2.77 -12.71
C TYR A 473 20.53 3.80 -13.76
N ARG A 474 19.66 4.79 -14.06
CA ARG A 474 19.85 5.72 -15.19
C ARG A 474 20.56 7.03 -14.82
N GLY A 475 21.17 7.10 -13.64
CA GLY A 475 21.84 8.30 -13.16
C GLY A 475 20.93 9.16 -12.29
N GLY A 476 21.51 10.26 -11.80
CA GLY A 476 20.89 11.16 -10.83
C GLY A 476 21.32 10.82 -9.40
N PHE A 477 21.07 11.76 -8.49
CA PHE A 477 21.24 11.50 -7.07
C PHE A 477 19.99 10.78 -6.52
N PRO A 478 20.14 9.99 -5.44
CA PRO A 478 18.98 9.43 -4.77
C PRO A 478 18.09 10.56 -4.25
N PHE A 479 16.78 10.40 -4.45
CA PHE A 479 15.73 11.29 -3.95
C PHE A 479 15.76 12.71 -4.51
N SER A 480 16.31 12.89 -5.72
CA SER A 480 16.45 14.21 -6.36
C SER A 480 15.39 14.55 -7.40
N GLN A 481 14.55 13.60 -7.79
CA GLN A 481 13.58 13.76 -8.87
C GLN A 481 12.15 13.78 -8.33
N GLU A 482 11.29 14.54 -9.01
CA GLU A 482 9.86 14.50 -8.75
C GLU A 482 9.29 13.13 -9.14
N PRO A 483 8.38 12.52 -8.36
CA PRO A 483 7.81 11.21 -8.65
C PRO A 483 7.08 11.17 -10.02
N ALA A 484 7.79 10.80 -11.09
CA ALA A 484 7.20 10.67 -12.42
C ALA A 484 6.48 9.32 -12.61
N LYS A 485 5.24 9.32 -13.15
CA LYS A 485 4.43 8.10 -13.39
C LYS A 485 5.04 7.09 -14.38
N MET A 486 5.94 7.52 -15.27
CA MET A 486 6.58 6.65 -16.27
C MET A 486 7.51 5.58 -15.67
N THR A 487 7.66 5.60 -14.34
CA THR A 487 8.32 4.58 -13.53
C THR A 487 7.56 3.26 -13.48
N GLN A 488 6.22 3.26 -13.51
CA GLN A 488 5.43 2.04 -13.31
C GLN A 488 5.56 1.08 -14.50
N THR A 489 5.43 1.58 -15.74
CA THR A 489 5.63 0.77 -16.97
C THR A 489 7.05 0.20 -17.03
N ARG A 490 8.04 0.99 -16.61
CA ARG A 490 9.44 0.57 -16.60
C ARG A 490 9.74 -0.45 -15.49
N GLN A 491 9.13 -0.30 -14.32
CA GLN A 491 9.21 -1.26 -13.23
C GLN A 491 8.58 -2.59 -13.62
N VAL A 492 7.44 -2.55 -14.31
CA VAL A 492 6.78 -3.73 -14.89
C VAL A 492 7.69 -4.39 -15.94
N ALA A 493 8.26 -3.61 -16.87
CA ALA A 493 9.21 -4.15 -17.85
C ALA A 493 10.46 -4.77 -17.18
N PHE A 494 11.02 -4.14 -16.15
CA PHE A 494 12.12 -4.69 -15.38
C PHE A 494 11.72 -5.95 -14.60
N ALA A 495 10.48 -6.03 -14.12
CA ALA A 495 9.92 -7.23 -13.50
C ALA A 495 9.81 -8.39 -14.48
N PHE A 496 9.28 -8.13 -15.68
CA PHE A 496 9.21 -9.16 -16.72
C PHE A 496 10.61 -9.61 -17.15
N LEU A 497 11.55 -8.69 -17.34
CA LEU A 497 12.92 -9.02 -17.73
C LEU A 497 13.68 -9.78 -16.64
N SER A 498 13.32 -9.60 -15.37
CA SER A 498 13.94 -10.33 -14.25
C SER A 498 13.35 -11.73 -14.02
N MET A 499 12.18 -12.06 -14.56
CA MET A 499 11.53 -13.37 -14.35
C MET A 499 12.40 -14.57 -14.71
N PRO A 500 13.09 -14.63 -15.88
CA PRO A 500 13.97 -15.75 -16.20
C PRO A 500 15.09 -15.93 -15.17
N LEU A 501 15.63 -14.83 -14.63
CA LEU A 501 16.67 -14.87 -13.62
C LEU A 501 16.13 -15.38 -12.27
N LEU A 502 14.93 -14.96 -11.88
CA LEU A 502 14.26 -15.47 -10.67
C LEU A 502 13.95 -16.97 -10.80
N GLY A 503 13.45 -17.41 -11.97
CA GLY A 503 13.18 -18.82 -12.26
C GLY A 503 14.46 -19.67 -12.28
N ALA A 504 15.53 -19.18 -12.91
CA ALA A 504 16.84 -19.85 -12.90
C ALA A 504 17.40 -19.99 -11.49
N PHE A 505 17.20 -18.99 -10.62
CA PHE A 505 17.60 -19.08 -9.22
C PHE A 505 16.81 -20.14 -8.44
N LEU A 506 15.49 -20.24 -8.64
CA LEU A 506 14.69 -21.31 -8.04
C LEU A 506 15.15 -22.70 -8.52
N ALA A 507 15.41 -22.84 -9.82
CA ALA A 507 15.92 -24.09 -10.40
C ALA A 507 17.30 -24.45 -9.82
N LEU A 508 18.19 -23.46 -9.69
CA LEU A 508 19.51 -23.63 -9.07
C LEU A 508 19.37 -24.10 -7.61
N LEU A 509 18.52 -23.44 -6.81
CA LEU A 509 18.26 -23.86 -5.43
C LEU A 509 17.75 -25.31 -5.37
N TYR A 510 16.82 -25.68 -6.25
CA TYR A 510 16.28 -27.04 -6.31
C TYR A 510 17.36 -28.10 -6.60
N VAL A 511 18.27 -27.83 -7.54
CA VAL A 511 19.39 -28.73 -7.84
C VAL A 511 20.39 -28.78 -6.69
N LEU A 512 20.71 -27.63 -6.09
CA LEU A 512 21.69 -27.53 -5.00
C LEU A 512 21.22 -28.25 -3.73
N TYR A 513 19.94 -28.16 -3.38
CA TYR A 513 19.42 -28.84 -2.20
C TYR A 513 19.46 -30.37 -2.31
N LYS A 514 19.41 -30.92 -3.53
CA LYS A 514 19.64 -32.35 -3.78
C LYS A 514 21.12 -32.76 -3.72
N ARG A 515 22.05 -31.81 -3.74
CA ARG A 515 23.51 -32.05 -3.80
C ARG A 515 24.22 -31.26 -2.71
N PRO A 516 24.16 -31.70 -1.43
CA PRO A 516 24.63 -30.92 -0.29
C PRO A 516 26.13 -30.55 -0.37
N GLY A 517 26.96 -31.37 -1.01
CA GLY A 517 28.39 -31.11 -1.19
C GLY A 517 28.73 -29.83 -1.99
N TRP A 518 27.80 -29.32 -2.80
CA TRP A 518 28.02 -28.11 -3.62
C TRP A 518 27.46 -26.83 -2.98
N LEU A 519 26.80 -26.91 -1.82
CA LEU A 519 26.10 -25.76 -1.23
C LEU A 519 27.06 -24.62 -0.87
N ILE A 520 28.15 -24.93 -0.18
CA ILE A 520 29.13 -23.93 0.26
C ILE A 520 29.81 -23.28 -0.94
N VAL A 521 30.18 -24.09 -1.94
CA VAL A 521 30.82 -23.62 -3.18
C VAL A 521 29.87 -22.69 -3.94
N ALA A 522 28.60 -23.07 -4.10
CA ALA A 522 27.60 -22.26 -4.78
C ALA A 522 27.30 -20.95 -4.05
N LEU A 523 27.24 -20.98 -2.71
CA LEU A 523 27.06 -19.77 -1.90
C LEU A 523 28.25 -18.82 -2.06
N GLY A 524 29.48 -19.35 -2.00
CA GLY A 524 30.71 -18.59 -2.25
C GLY A 524 30.74 -17.97 -3.65
N LEU A 525 30.36 -18.74 -4.67
CA LEU A 525 30.25 -18.27 -6.05
C LEU A 525 29.22 -17.14 -6.20
N LEU A 526 28.03 -17.28 -5.60
CA LEU A 526 27.00 -16.24 -5.63
C LEU A 526 27.46 -14.95 -4.96
N LEU A 527 28.16 -15.03 -3.83
CA LEU A 527 28.73 -13.87 -3.15
C LEU A 527 29.86 -13.23 -3.95
N LEU A 528 30.71 -14.02 -4.60
CA LEU A 528 31.79 -13.53 -5.46
C LEU A 528 31.23 -12.85 -6.71
N LEU A 529 30.28 -13.49 -7.40
CA LEU A 529 29.59 -12.91 -8.54
C LEU A 529 28.86 -11.62 -8.12
N GLY A 530 28.19 -11.66 -6.97
CA GLY A 530 27.56 -10.51 -6.36
C GLY A 530 28.56 -9.38 -6.13
N TRP A 531 29.74 -9.66 -5.59
CA TRP A 531 30.78 -8.66 -5.35
C TRP A 531 31.28 -8.00 -6.64
N VAL A 532 31.56 -8.80 -7.68
CA VAL A 532 32.01 -8.32 -9.00
C VAL A 532 30.93 -7.44 -9.64
N VAL A 533 29.69 -7.94 -9.73
CA VAL A 533 28.58 -7.23 -10.36
C VAL A 533 28.25 -5.95 -9.62
N ASN A 534 28.25 -5.98 -8.29
CA ASN A 534 27.99 -4.80 -7.48
C ASN A 534 29.07 -3.72 -7.63
N ARG A 535 30.34 -4.10 -7.79
CA ARG A 535 31.42 -3.16 -8.06
C ARG A 535 31.28 -2.53 -9.45
N ALA A 536 30.95 -3.33 -10.46
CA ALA A 536 30.64 -2.83 -11.80
C ALA A 536 29.42 -1.89 -11.80
N ALA A 537 28.40 -2.21 -11.02
CA ALA A 537 27.19 -1.40 -10.86
C ALA A 537 27.48 -0.02 -10.24
N ASP A 538 28.34 0.06 -9.22
CA ASP A 538 28.75 1.35 -8.65
C ASP A 538 29.44 2.24 -9.68
N HIS A 539 30.37 1.68 -10.47
CA HIS A 539 31.06 2.42 -11.52
C HIS A 539 30.10 2.90 -12.61
N ARG A 540 29.14 2.06 -13.00
CA ARG A 540 28.13 2.41 -14.02
C ARG A 540 27.17 3.49 -13.50
N ALA A 541 26.67 3.36 -12.28
CA ALA A 541 25.78 4.34 -11.67
C ALA A 541 26.50 5.70 -11.49
N ALA A 542 27.75 5.68 -11.04
CA ALA A 542 28.59 6.89 -10.94
C ALA A 542 28.76 7.58 -12.30
N ARG A 543 29.11 6.84 -13.35
CA ARG A 543 29.24 7.40 -14.71
C ARG A 543 27.92 7.95 -15.25
N ALA A 544 26.80 7.27 -14.97
CA ALA A 544 25.48 7.73 -15.39
C ALA A 544 25.09 9.02 -14.68
N THR A 545 25.32 9.14 -13.37
CA THR A 545 25.05 10.36 -12.61
C THR A 545 25.96 11.51 -13.05
N GLN A 546 27.24 11.25 -13.30
CA GLN A 546 28.17 12.27 -13.80
C GLN A 546 27.72 12.83 -15.16
N ARG A 547 27.37 11.97 -16.11
CA ARG A 547 26.83 12.39 -17.42
C ARG A 547 25.57 13.22 -17.30
N GLN A 548 24.69 12.86 -16.36
CA GLN A 548 23.47 13.63 -16.13
C GLN A 548 23.78 15.02 -15.56
N GLN A 549 24.78 15.16 -14.69
CA GLN A 549 25.22 16.47 -14.19
C GLN A 549 25.83 17.33 -15.30
N GLU A 550 26.58 16.73 -16.23
CA GLU A 550 27.13 17.43 -17.40
C GLU A 550 26.02 17.91 -18.35
N LEU A 551 24.93 17.15 -18.51
CA LEU A 551 23.79 17.51 -19.37
C LEU A 551 22.81 18.52 -18.74
N GLU A 552 22.72 18.59 -17.41
CA GLU A 552 21.84 19.53 -16.70
C GLU A 552 22.42 20.96 -16.61
N GLY A 553 23.54 21.22 -17.27
CA GLY A 553 24.25 22.50 -17.29
C GLY A 553 25.17 22.65 -16.08
N GLY A 554 26.43 22.98 -16.35
CA GLY A 554 27.41 23.28 -15.31
C GLY A 554 26.97 24.50 -14.47
N PRO A 555 27.49 24.67 -13.25
CA PRO A 555 27.07 25.72 -12.32
C PRO A 555 27.25 27.18 -12.81
N PHE A 556 27.70 27.41 -14.04
CA PHE A 556 28.07 28.72 -14.59
C PHE A 556 27.53 29.04 -15.99
N GLU A 557 26.80 28.15 -16.68
CA GLU A 557 26.30 28.48 -18.04
C GLU A 557 25.31 29.66 -18.03
N TRP A 558 24.52 29.82 -16.97
CA TRP A 558 23.64 30.96 -16.78
C TRP A 558 24.36 32.29 -16.50
N LEU A 559 25.67 32.27 -16.24
CA LEU A 559 26.49 33.46 -16.03
C LEU A 559 27.27 33.88 -17.29
N GLU A 560 27.52 32.94 -18.22
CA GLU A 560 28.22 33.22 -19.47
C GLU A 560 27.29 33.73 -20.59
N GLU A 561 25.98 33.46 -20.53
CA GLU A 561 25.02 34.02 -21.50
C GLU A 561 24.69 35.52 -21.25
N SER A 562 25.26 36.14 -20.21
CA SER A 562 25.06 37.57 -19.89
C SER A 562 26.28 38.47 -20.09
N SER A 563 27.36 37.99 -20.72
CA SER A 563 28.55 38.80 -21.04
C SER A 563 28.65 39.16 -22.52
#